data_AF-A0A3N1UYV5-F1
#
_entry.id   AF-A0A3N1UYV5-F1
#
_cell.length_a   1.000
_cell.length_b   1.000
_cell.length_c   1.000
_cell.angle_alpha   90.00
_cell.angle_beta   90.00
_cell.angle_gamma   90.00
#
_symmetry.space_group_name_H-M   'P 1'
#
loop_
_entity.id
_entity.type
_entity.pdbx_description
1 polymer ?
#
loop_
_entity_poly.entity_id
_entity_poly.type
_entity_poly.pdbx_seq_one_letter_code
_entity_poly.pdbx_strand_id
1 'polypeptide(L)'
;MEFTVGDMAIRTEGTDGDDRAIEFQVAPRGGAGGEGAGWAEEAHFAIHREHDQGWEAARLSIDPLSGSVPIAAVEWAMEFAREYL
;
A
#
# COMPACT_ATOMS: atom_id res chain seq x y z
N MET A 1 -6.44 -7.62 -5.47
CA MET A 1 -7.15 -8.22 -4.30
C MET A 1 -7.46 -7.09 -3.32
N GLU A 2 -8.58 -7.09 -2.60
CA GLU A 2 -8.93 -6.02 -1.64
C GLU A 2 -8.94 -6.54 -0.20
N PHE A 3 -8.37 -5.75 0.71
CA PHE A 3 -8.26 -6.01 2.13
C PHE A 3 -8.78 -4.82 2.92
N THR A 4 -9.45 -5.08 4.05
CA THR A 4 -9.86 -4.03 4.99
C THR A 4 -8.93 -4.06 6.19
N VAL A 5 -8.27 -2.92 6.46
CA VAL A 5 -7.35 -2.75 7.59
C VAL A 5 -7.81 -1.54 8.40
N GLY A 6 -8.46 -1.80 9.54
CA GLY A 6 -9.15 -0.74 10.29
C GLY A 6 -10.20 -0.04 9.41
N ASP A 7 -10.05 1.28 9.27
CA ASP A 7 -10.92 2.13 8.43
C ASP A 7 -10.36 2.34 7.01
N MET A 8 -9.39 1.51 6.58
CA MET A 8 -8.77 1.57 5.25
C MET A 8 -9.23 0.41 4.39
N ALA A 9 -9.50 0.68 3.11
CA ALA A 9 -9.53 -0.33 2.06
C ALA A 9 -8.18 -0.28 1.32
N ILE A 10 -7.45 -1.40 1.30
CA ILE A 10 -6.18 -1.56 0.59
C ILE A 10 -6.39 -2.54 -0.54
N ARG A 11 -6.09 -2.13 -1.76
CA ARG A 11 -6.23 -2.94 -2.96
C ARG A 11 -4.87 -3.16 -3.60
N THR A 12 -4.55 -4.42 -3.90
CA THR A 12 -3.44 -4.77 -4.78
C THR A 12 -3.88 -4.59 -6.23
N GLU A 13 -3.23 -3.66 -6.93
CA GLU A 13 -3.49 -3.29 -8.32
C GLU A 13 -2.78 -4.24 -9.29
N GLY A 14 -1.58 -4.70 -8.93
CA GLY A 14 -0.84 -5.67 -9.70
C GLY A 14 0.56 -5.94 -9.13
N THR A 15 1.22 -6.95 -9.67
CA THR A 15 2.66 -7.15 -9.54
C THR A 15 3.33 -6.82 -10.88
N ASP A 16 4.59 -6.35 -10.85
CA ASP A 16 5.39 -6.48 -12.06
C ASP A 16 5.55 -7.97 -12.37
N GLY A 17 5.68 -8.36 -13.64
CA GLY A 17 5.66 -9.79 -14.04
C GLY A 17 6.79 -10.67 -13.45
N ASP A 18 7.66 -10.10 -12.59
CA ASP A 18 8.76 -10.74 -11.86
C ASP A 18 8.50 -10.73 -10.32
N ASP A 19 7.31 -10.28 -9.90
CA ASP A 19 6.88 -10.08 -8.52
C ASP A 19 7.89 -9.27 -7.69
N ARG A 20 8.62 -8.36 -8.35
CA ARG A 20 9.61 -7.47 -7.74
C ARG A 20 8.99 -6.17 -7.29
N ALA A 21 7.90 -5.76 -7.90
CA ALA A 21 7.10 -4.64 -7.48
C ALA A 21 5.66 -5.07 -7.23
N ILE A 22 5.06 -4.49 -6.20
CA ILE A 22 3.63 -4.61 -5.93
C ILE A 22 3.05 -3.21 -5.81
N GLU A 23 1.97 -2.97 -6.53
CA GLU A 23 1.25 -1.70 -6.53
C GLU A 23 0.02 -1.79 -5.64
N PHE A 24 -0.16 -0.77 -4.80
CA PHE A 24 -1.24 -0.66 -3.84
C PHE A 24 -1.99 0.66 -4.01
N GLN A 25 -3.31 0.56 -3.99
CA GLN A 25 -4.23 1.66 -3.83
C GLN A 25 -4.83 1.60 -2.43
N VAL A 26 -4.88 2.74 -1.73
CA VAL A 26 -5.46 2.88 -0.40
C VAL A 26 -6.57 3.91 -0.45
N ALA A 27 -7.76 3.54 0.01
CA ALA A 27 -8.91 4.41 0.06
C ALA A 27 -9.56 4.37 1.46
N PRO A 28 -10.13 5.50 1.95
CA PRO A 28 -10.90 5.51 3.18
C PRO A 28 -12.14 4.62 3.03
N ARG A 29 -12.37 3.75 4.01
CA ARG A 29 -13.55 2.88 4.02
C ARG A 29 -14.81 3.71 4.27
N GLY A 30 -15.81 3.55 3.39
CA GLY A 30 -17.16 4.11 3.60
C GLY A 30 -17.30 5.62 3.41
N GLY A 31 -16.38 6.29 2.71
CA GLY A 31 -16.46 7.74 2.46
C GLY A 31 -16.31 8.58 3.73
N ALA A 32 -15.78 7.98 4.81
CA ALA A 32 -15.55 8.65 6.07
C ALA A 32 -14.34 9.60 5.96
N GLY A 33 -14.57 10.77 5.36
CA GLY A 33 -14.03 12.03 5.87
C GLY A 33 -14.65 12.36 7.23
N GLY A 34 -14.76 11.36 8.12
CA GLY A 34 -15.20 11.54 9.49
C GLY A 34 -14.13 12.29 10.24
N GLU A 35 -14.56 13.27 11.04
CA GLU A 35 -13.75 14.19 11.84
C GLU A 35 -12.69 13.44 12.68
N GLY A 36 -11.55 13.09 12.08
CA GLY A 36 -10.52 12.26 12.71
C GLY A 36 -9.63 11.48 11.74
N ALA A 37 -10.10 11.14 10.53
CA ALA A 37 -9.26 10.54 9.51
C ALA A 37 -8.45 11.65 8.79
N GLY A 38 -7.16 11.78 9.12
CA GLY A 38 -6.27 12.80 8.55
C GLY A 38 -5.92 12.62 7.06
N TRP A 39 -6.65 11.78 6.33
CA TRP A 39 -6.46 11.47 4.92
C TRP A 39 -7.84 11.17 4.31
N ALA A 40 -8.26 12.01 3.37
CA ALA A 40 -9.59 11.98 2.75
C ALA A 40 -9.54 11.57 1.27
N GLU A 41 -8.33 11.40 0.75
CA GLU A 41 -8.08 11.13 -0.66
C GLU A 41 -7.48 9.74 -0.81
N GLU A 42 -7.76 9.16 -1.96
CA GLU A 42 -7.11 7.94 -2.39
C GLU A 42 -5.60 8.15 -2.56
N ALA A 43 -4.82 7.16 -2.19
CA ALA A 43 -3.38 7.19 -2.32
C ALA A 43 -2.84 5.91 -2.96
N HIS A 44 -1.82 6.07 -3.78
CA HIS A 44 -1.15 5.03 -4.53
C HIS A 44 0.30 4.96 -4.12
N PHE A 45 0.77 3.76 -3.85
CA PHE A 45 2.17 3.50 -3.58
C PHE A 45 2.57 2.12 -4.09
N ALA A 46 3.87 1.90 -4.20
CA ALA A 46 4.43 0.62 -4.55
C ALA A 46 5.63 0.29 -3.67
N ILE A 47 5.78 -0.99 -3.37
CA ILE A 47 6.99 -1.53 -2.75
C ILE A 47 7.78 -2.30 -3.80
N HIS A 48 9.10 -2.14 -3.78
CA HIS A 48 10.01 -2.74 -4.75
C HIS A 48 11.06 -3.54 -3.99
N ARG A 49 11.18 -4.85 -4.22
CA ARG A 49 12.33 -5.63 -3.75
C ARG A 49 13.49 -5.51 -4.74
N GLU A 50 14.70 -5.37 -4.20
CA GLU A 50 15.93 -5.42 -4.98
C GLU A 50 16.27 -6.86 -5.39
N HIS A 51 17.04 -7.01 -6.47
CA HIS A 51 17.47 -8.33 -6.94
C HIS A 51 18.28 -9.05 -5.86
N ASP A 52 17.99 -10.34 -5.66
CA ASP A 52 18.61 -11.20 -4.63
C ASP A 52 18.44 -10.74 -3.17
N GLN A 53 17.55 -9.77 -2.90
CA GLN A 53 17.24 -9.30 -1.56
C GLN A 53 15.82 -9.67 -1.15
N GLY A 54 15.61 -9.89 0.15
CA GLY A 54 14.29 -10.03 0.73
C GLY A 54 13.54 -8.69 0.81
N TRP A 55 12.27 -8.74 1.19
CA TRP A 55 11.43 -7.56 1.35
C TRP A 55 11.90 -6.61 2.46
N GLU A 56 12.79 -7.05 3.36
CA GLU A 56 13.40 -6.21 4.40
C GLU A 56 14.23 -5.05 3.84
N ALA A 57 14.72 -5.18 2.60
CA ALA A 57 15.46 -4.14 1.89
C ALA A 57 14.58 -3.41 0.84
N ALA A 58 13.26 -3.57 0.89
CA ALA A 58 12.38 -3.02 -0.12
C ALA A 58 12.38 -1.49 -0.13
N ARG A 59 12.34 -0.93 -1.33
CA ARG A 59 12.18 0.50 -1.57
C ARG A 59 10.69 0.82 -1.70
N LEU A 60 10.25 1.87 -1.01
CA LEU A 60 8.92 2.45 -1.16
C LEU A 60 8.93 3.56 -2.22
N SER A 61 7.93 3.60 -3.09
CA SER A 61 7.60 4.75 -3.94
C SER A 61 6.15 5.15 -3.75
N ILE A 62 5.90 6.43 -3.59
CA ILE A 62 4.55 6.99 -3.49
C ILE A 62 4.29 7.78 -4.77
N ASP A 63 3.12 7.62 -5.38
CA ASP A 63 2.74 8.43 -6.54
C ASP A 63 2.67 9.91 -6.11
N PRO A 64 3.40 10.82 -6.77
CA PRO A 64 3.41 12.25 -6.40
C PRO A 64 2.04 12.94 -6.52
N LEU A 65 1.08 12.34 -7.22
CA LEU A 65 -0.29 12.83 -7.34
C LEU A 65 -1.21 12.28 -6.24
N SER A 66 -0.73 11.33 -5.44
CA SER A 66 -1.49 10.77 -4.34
C SER A 66 -1.58 11.71 -3.16
N GLY A 67 -2.68 11.56 -2.40
CA GLY A 67 -2.79 12.15 -1.06
C GLY A 67 -1.79 11.55 -0.07
N SER A 68 -2.01 11.80 1.22
CA SER A 68 -1.21 11.17 2.27
C SER A 68 -1.43 9.65 2.31
N VAL A 69 -0.35 8.88 2.18
CA VAL A 69 -0.37 7.43 2.42
C VAL A 69 -0.27 7.18 3.93
N PRO A 70 -1.26 6.51 4.56
CA PRO A 70 -1.18 6.15 5.97
C PRO A 70 -0.02 5.18 6.23
N ILE A 71 0.78 5.41 7.27
CA ILE A 71 1.91 4.53 7.61
C ILE A 71 1.45 3.08 7.88
N ALA A 72 0.27 2.91 8.51
CA ALA A 72 -0.31 1.59 8.77
C ALA A 72 -0.62 0.82 7.49
N ALA A 73 -0.92 1.50 6.37
CA ALA A 73 -1.09 0.84 5.08
C ALA A 73 0.24 0.31 4.53
N VAL A 74 1.33 1.06 4.74
CA VAL A 74 2.69 0.64 4.35
C VAL A 74 3.15 -0.54 5.21
N GLU A 75 2.95 -0.49 6.52
CA GLU A 75 3.30 -1.58 7.43
C GLU A 75 2.57 -2.88 7.05
N TRP A 76 1.26 -2.80 6.83
CA TRP A 76 0.47 -3.95 6.38
C TRP A 76 0.97 -4.48 5.02
N ALA A 77 1.27 -3.60 4.06
CA ALA A 77 1.75 -4.01 2.74
C ALA A 77 3.10 -4.74 2.81
N MET A 78 3.99 -4.32 3.71
CA MET A 78 5.27 -4.99 3.96
C MET A 78 5.08 -6.39 4.56
N GLU A 79 4.15 -6.54 5.51
CA GLU A 79 3.81 -7.86 6.07
C GLU A 79 3.18 -8.77 5.01
N PHE A 80 2.25 -8.25 4.21
CA PHE A 80 1.65 -8.97 3.09
C PHE A 80 2.72 -9.47 2.11
N ALA A 81 3.65 -8.61 1.71
CA ALA A 81 4.71 -8.98 0.79
C ALA A 81 5.59 -10.10 1.35
N ARG A 82 5.96 -10.02 2.63
CA ARG A 82 6.77 -11.04 3.29
C ARG A 82 6.08 -12.40 3.41
N GLU A 83 4.76 -12.43 3.60
CA GLU A 83 4.02 -13.68 3.80
C GLU A 83 3.61 -14.36 2.50
N TYR A 84 3.35 -13.58 1.45
CA TYR A 84 2.68 -14.08 0.25
C TYR A 84 3.52 -14.03 -1.04
N LEU A 85 4.75 -13.46 -1.02
CA LEU A 85 5.64 -13.32 -2.19
C LEU A 85 7.13 -13.56 -1.88
#